data_AF-A0A0M0LD26-F1
#
_entry.id   AF-A0A0M0LD26-F1
#
_cell.length_a   1.000
_cell.length_b   1.000
_cell.length_c   1.000
_cell.angle_alpha   90.00
_cell.angle_beta   90.00
_cell.angle_gamma   90.00
#
_symmetry.space_group_name_H-M   'P 1'
#
loop_
_entity.id
_entity.type
_entity.pdbx_description
1 polymer ?
#
loop_
_entity_poly.entity_id
_entity_poly.type
_entity_poly.pdbx_seq_one_letter_code
_entity_poly.pdbx_strand_id
1 'polypeptide(L)'
;MKPTETNKMKAIRELWDAKMTPKEIAEVMGLHVATIHRILVRIGAKEKNEQVSKRLTAEQKEDIVKLYQEGMTIEEIMDTVGCSKPTIYSYVNKAGLSRDIPKETIDTAIDLYINQKMVVPEILKKVGISKATFYRKLKKYEKEQGSNKLLLFNDKKLTSQKRLPSKV
;
A
#
# COMPACT_ATOMS: atom_id res chain seq x y z
N MET A 1 -35.87 8.33 -26.92
CA MET A 1 -36.17 9.11 -25.71
C MET A 1 -35.23 8.61 -24.60
N LYS A 2 -34.28 9.41 -24.10
CA LYS A 2 -33.38 8.97 -23.01
C LYS A 2 -34.23 8.82 -21.74
N PRO A 3 -34.17 7.69 -21.00
CA PRO A 3 -34.95 7.56 -19.76
C PRO A 3 -34.62 8.71 -18.82
N THR A 4 -35.64 9.49 -18.45
CA THR A 4 -35.56 10.53 -17.43
C THR A 4 -35.00 9.94 -16.13
N GLU A 5 -34.24 10.73 -15.36
CA GLU A 5 -33.55 10.26 -14.15
C GLU A 5 -34.51 9.54 -13.18
N THR A 6 -35.76 10.01 -13.11
CA THR A 6 -36.88 9.42 -12.37
C THR A 6 -37.18 7.97 -12.76
N ASN A 7 -37.19 7.65 -14.05
CA ASN A 7 -37.49 6.29 -14.53
C ASN A 7 -36.39 5.30 -14.14
N LYS A 8 -35.12 5.76 -14.14
CA LYS A 8 -33.98 4.95 -13.71
C LYS A 8 -34.05 4.63 -12.22
N MET A 9 -34.38 5.62 -11.39
CA MET A 9 -34.50 5.41 -9.94
C MET A 9 -35.61 4.43 -9.59
N LYS A 10 -36.76 4.53 -10.27
CA LYS A 10 -37.89 3.60 -10.06
C LYS A 10 -37.53 2.17 -10.45
N ALA A 11 -36.92 1.96 -11.62
CA ALA A 11 -36.48 0.63 -12.07
C ALA A 11 -35.46 0.01 -11.11
N ILE A 12 -34.49 0.80 -10.62
CA ILE A 12 -33.50 0.33 -9.63
C ILE A 12 -34.19 -0.08 -8.32
N ARG A 13 -35.23 0.66 -7.90
CA ARG A 13 -35.98 0.33 -6.69
C ARG A 13 -36.71 -1.01 -6.83
N GLU A 14 -37.39 -1.22 -7.94
CA GLU A 14 -38.13 -2.46 -8.21
C GLU A 14 -37.20 -3.68 -8.23
N LEU A 15 -36.04 -3.58 -8.89
CA LEU A 15 -35.06 -4.66 -8.93
C LEU A 15 -34.41 -4.93 -7.55
N TRP A 16 -34.20 -3.88 -6.75
CA TRP A 16 -33.71 -4.02 -5.38
C TRP A 16 -34.73 -4.69 -4.45
N ASP A 17 -36.00 -4.31 -4.55
CA ASP A 17 -37.08 -4.91 -3.78
C ASP A 17 -37.28 -6.39 -4.17
N ALA A 18 -36.97 -6.76 -5.43
CA ALA A 18 -36.85 -8.14 -5.90
C ALA A 18 -35.59 -8.89 -5.40
N LYS A 19 -34.84 -8.34 -4.44
CA LYS A 19 -33.65 -8.92 -3.80
C LYS A 19 -32.45 -9.14 -4.72
N MET A 20 -32.39 -8.46 -5.87
CA MET A 20 -31.20 -8.47 -6.71
C MET A 20 -30.06 -7.70 -6.07
N THR A 21 -28.83 -8.18 -6.28
CA THR A 21 -27.62 -7.49 -5.84
C THR A 21 -27.32 -6.27 -6.72
N PRO A 22 -26.60 -5.25 -6.21
CA PRO A 22 -26.24 -4.08 -7.01
C PRO A 22 -25.43 -4.41 -8.28
N LYS A 23 -24.74 -5.56 -8.30
CA LYS A 23 -24.02 -6.05 -9.47
C LYS A 23 -24.98 -6.58 -10.54
N GLU A 24 -25.94 -7.41 -10.16
CA GLU A 24 -26.95 -7.95 -11.08
C GLU A 24 -27.83 -6.83 -11.64
N ILE A 25 -28.22 -5.85 -10.80
CA ILE A 25 -28.96 -4.67 -11.24
C ILE A 25 -28.15 -3.87 -12.27
N ALA A 26 -26.85 -3.70 -12.03
CA ALA A 26 -25.96 -3.00 -12.96
C ALA A 26 -25.87 -3.70 -14.32
N GLU A 27 -25.76 -5.02 -14.32
CA GLU A 27 -25.73 -5.84 -15.55
C GLU A 27 -27.05 -5.74 -16.33
N VAL A 28 -28.20 -5.90 -15.66
CA VAL A 28 -29.54 -5.79 -16.27
C VAL A 28 -29.79 -4.40 -16.87
N MET A 29 -29.32 -3.35 -16.19
CA MET A 29 -29.56 -1.97 -16.61
C MET A 29 -28.49 -1.39 -17.53
N GLY A 30 -27.38 -2.11 -17.77
CA GLY A 30 -26.23 -1.60 -18.50
C GLY A 30 -25.60 -0.37 -17.83
N LEU A 31 -25.62 -0.31 -16.49
CA LEU A 31 -25.08 0.80 -15.70
C LEU A 31 -23.84 0.37 -14.94
N HIS A 32 -22.97 1.32 -14.61
CA HIS A 32 -21.86 1.04 -13.71
C HIS A 32 -22.37 0.77 -12.29
N VAL A 33 -21.81 -0.23 -11.59
CA VAL A 33 -22.22 -0.63 -10.22
C VAL A 33 -22.19 0.55 -9.24
N ALA A 34 -21.22 1.47 -9.39
CA ALA A 34 -21.16 2.68 -8.56
C ALA A 34 -22.39 3.60 -8.72
N THR A 35 -23.00 3.64 -9.91
CA THR A 35 -24.23 4.41 -10.17
C THR A 35 -25.40 3.79 -9.43
N ILE A 36 -25.50 2.46 -9.40
CA ILE A 36 -26.52 1.73 -8.63
C ILE A 36 -26.39 2.05 -7.15
N HIS A 37 -25.19 1.93 -6.58
CA HIS A 37 -24.95 2.28 -5.17
C HIS A 37 -25.34 3.72 -4.83
N ARG A 38 -24.98 4.67 -5.69
CA ARG A 38 -25.33 6.08 -5.49
C ARG A 38 -26.85 6.29 -5.49
N ILE A 39 -27.56 5.65 -6.41
CA ILE A 39 -29.02 5.75 -6.52
C ILE A 39 -29.70 5.08 -5.34
N LEU A 40 -29.30 3.86 -4.95
CA LEU A 40 -29.86 3.14 -3.80
C LEU A 40 -29.74 3.94 -2.50
N VAL A 41 -28.60 4.60 -2.28
CA VAL A 41 -28.42 5.51 -1.14
C VAL A 41 -29.32 6.74 -1.26
N ARG A 42 -29.41 7.35 -2.44
CA ARG A 42 -30.24 8.54 -2.68
C ARG A 42 -31.73 8.28 -2.45
N ILE A 43 -32.23 7.11 -2.83
CA ILE A 43 -33.64 6.72 -2.64
C ILE A 43 -33.92 6.07 -1.27
N GLY A 44 -32.93 6.04 -0.37
CA GLY A 44 -33.05 5.45 0.97
C GLY A 44 -33.24 3.93 0.99
N ALA A 45 -33.01 3.23 -0.12
CA ALA A 45 -33.12 1.77 -0.21
C ALA A 45 -31.89 1.05 0.39
N LYS A 46 -30.77 1.76 0.51
CA LYS A 46 -29.56 1.28 1.16
C LYS A 46 -28.97 2.38 2.04
N GLU A 47 -28.51 2.01 3.23
CA GLU A 47 -27.81 2.93 4.11
C GLU A 47 -26.51 3.42 3.48
N LYS A 48 -26.21 4.71 3.69
CA LYS A 48 -24.90 5.24 3.37
C LYS A 48 -23.92 4.59 4.35
N ASN A 49 -22.88 3.95 3.82
CA ASN A 49 -21.82 3.44 4.67
C ASN A 49 -21.08 4.62 5.30
N GLU A 50 -21.39 4.94 6.56
CA GLU A 50 -20.79 6.05 7.30
C GLU A 50 -19.30 5.83 7.55
N GLN A 51 -18.86 4.57 7.67
CA GLN A 51 -17.44 4.24 7.86
C GLN A 51 -16.58 4.64 6.64
N VAL A 52 -17.16 4.76 5.44
CA VAL A 52 -16.38 5.04 4.22
C VAL A 52 -16.15 6.54 3.98
N SER A 53 -16.86 7.45 4.67
CA SER A 53 -16.82 8.89 4.32
C SER A 53 -16.51 9.88 5.42
N LYS A 54 -16.07 9.48 6.62
CA LYS A 54 -15.55 10.47 7.58
C LYS A 54 -14.18 10.97 7.09
N ARG A 55 -14.20 12.11 6.39
CA ARG A 55 -12.99 12.88 6.11
C ARG A 55 -12.41 13.31 7.47
N LEU A 56 -11.12 13.02 7.69
CA LEU A 56 -10.41 13.53 8.86
C LEU A 56 -10.54 15.06 8.93
N THR A 57 -10.74 15.56 10.14
CA THR A 57 -10.71 17.00 10.43
C THR A 57 -9.29 17.55 10.20
N ALA A 58 -9.13 18.88 10.19
CA ALA A 58 -7.79 19.47 10.10
C ALA A 58 -6.94 19.09 11.33
N GLU A 59 -7.54 19.20 12.51
CA GLU A 59 -6.94 18.85 13.81
C GLU A 59 -6.45 17.40 13.84
N GLN A 60 -7.29 16.44 13.45
CA GLN A 60 -6.87 15.03 13.41
C GLN A 60 -5.68 14.77 12.46
N LYS A 61 -5.50 15.58 11.41
CA LYS A 61 -4.35 15.44 10.51
C LYS A 61 -3.08 15.99 11.15
N GLU A 62 -3.20 17.10 11.87
CA GLU A 62 -2.09 17.69 12.62
C GLU A 62 -1.67 16.76 13.76
N ASP A 63 -2.63 16.17 14.47
CA ASP A 63 -2.37 15.20 15.54
C ASP A 63 -1.60 13.97 15.03
N ILE A 64 -1.96 13.44 13.86
CA ILE A 64 -1.21 12.32 13.25
C ILE A 64 0.28 12.66 13.09
N VAL A 65 0.58 13.86 12.59
CA VAL A 65 1.95 14.31 12.34
C VAL A 65 2.68 14.52 13.66
N LYS A 66 2.04 15.22 14.60
CA LYS A 66 2.61 15.54 15.92
C LYS A 66 2.92 14.29 16.75
N LEU A 67 1.94 13.39 16.91
CA LEU A 67 2.10 12.16 17.68
C LEU A 67 3.20 11.26 17.10
N TYR A 68 3.31 11.21 15.76
CA TYR A 68 4.38 10.48 15.10
C TYR A 68 5.77 11.09 15.36
N GLN A 69 5.88 12.43 15.40
CA GLN A 69 7.13 13.12 15.77
C GLN A 69 7.52 12.91 17.23
N GLU A 70 6.53 12.83 18.12
CA GLU A 70 6.71 12.49 19.54
C GLU A 70 7.15 11.03 19.75
N GLY A 71 7.17 10.22 18.67
CA GLY A 71 7.70 8.87 18.68
C GLY A 71 6.67 7.78 18.97
N MET A 72 5.38 8.11 19.00
CA MET A 72 4.32 7.11 19.12
C MET A 72 4.35 6.13 17.94
N THR A 73 3.95 4.90 18.23
CA THR A 73 3.77 3.85 17.23
C THR A 73 2.54 4.13 16.38
N ILE A 74 2.50 3.54 15.18
CA ILE A 74 1.34 3.68 14.28
C ILE A 74 0.08 3.14 14.95
N GLU A 75 0.19 2.04 15.69
CA GLU A 75 -0.90 1.42 16.45
C GLU A 75 -1.48 2.38 17.49
N GLU A 76 -0.64 3.04 18.30
CA GLU A 76 -1.10 4.03 19.28
C GLU A 76 -1.78 5.24 18.61
N ILE A 77 -1.25 5.69 17.46
CA ILE A 77 -1.85 6.79 16.69
C ILE A 77 -3.21 6.37 16.11
N MET A 78 -3.36 5.11 15.68
CA MET A 78 -4.66 4.60 15.23
C MET A 78 -5.70 4.65 16.34
N ASP A 79 -5.33 4.19 17.53
CA ASP A 79 -6.24 4.13 18.67
C ASP A 79 -6.61 5.54 19.15
N THR A 80 -5.67 6.48 19.07
CA THR A 80 -5.87 7.88 19.46
C THR A 80 -6.73 8.65 18.46
N VAL A 81 -6.43 8.57 17.17
CA VAL A 81 -7.06 9.40 16.12
C VAL A 81 -8.28 8.70 15.49
N GLY A 82 -8.38 7.38 15.60
CA GLY A 82 -9.46 6.57 15.03
C GLY A 82 -9.37 6.42 13.51
N CYS A 83 -8.15 6.38 12.95
CA CYS A 83 -7.92 6.26 11.51
C CYS A 83 -7.04 5.06 11.13
N SER A 84 -7.09 4.65 9.87
CA SER A 84 -6.41 3.44 9.41
C SER A 84 -4.90 3.63 9.21
N LYS A 85 -4.09 2.56 9.35
CA LYS A 85 -2.63 2.60 9.07
C LYS A 85 -2.28 3.27 7.73
N PRO A 86 -2.93 2.91 6.60
CA PRO A 86 -2.62 3.57 5.32
C PRO A 86 -2.86 5.08 5.34
N THR A 87 -3.87 5.53 6.09
CA THR A 87 -4.15 6.96 6.24
C THR A 87 -3.04 7.65 7.02
N ILE A 88 -2.61 7.07 8.14
CA ILE A 88 -1.50 7.58 8.96
C ILE A 88 -0.23 7.69 8.12
N TYR A 89 0.16 6.61 7.43
CA TYR A 89 1.33 6.62 6.54
C TYR A 89 1.22 7.69 5.45
N SER A 90 0.03 7.92 4.88
CA SER A 90 -0.13 8.97 3.87
C SER A 90 0.19 10.36 4.41
N TYR A 91 -0.25 10.69 5.63
CA TYR A 91 0.03 12.00 6.25
C TYR A 91 1.47 12.12 6.72
N VAL A 92 2.02 11.08 7.35
CA VAL A 92 3.44 11.02 7.75
C VAL A 92 4.36 11.20 6.53
N ASN A 93 4.06 10.53 5.41
CA ASN A 93 4.85 10.64 4.19
C ASN A 93 4.74 12.03 3.56
N LYS A 94 3.53 12.62 3.55
CA LYS A 94 3.32 14.00 3.05
C LYS A 94 4.05 15.04 3.90
N ALA A 95 4.19 14.79 5.20
CA ALA A 95 4.97 15.62 6.12
C ALA A 95 6.48 15.38 6.01
N GLY A 96 6.94 14.46 5.15
CA GLY A 96 8.36 14.13 5.00
C GLY A 96 8.97 13.39 6.19
N LEU A 97 8.14 12.85 7.08
CA LEU A 97 8.56 12.15 8.30
C LEU A 97 8.68 10.64 8.12
N SER A 98 8.42 10.14 6.91
CA SER A 98 8.61 8.74 6.61
C SER A 98 10.06 8.35 6.86
N ARG A 99 10.27 7.27 7.61
CA ARG A 99 11.59 6.64 7.76
C ARG A 99 11.92 5.77 6.53
N ASP A 100 11.38 6.12 5.38
CA ASP A 100 11.63 5.40 4.15
C ASP A 100 13.10 5.54 3.79
N ILE A 101 13.69 4.41 3.43
CA ILE A 101 15.05 4.38 2.91
C ILE A 101 15.00 5.02 1.52
N PRO A 102 15.89 5.99 1.21
CA PRO A 102 15.95 6.62 -0.11
C PRO A 102 16.03 5.57 -1.21
N LYS A 103 15.37 5.85 -2.33
CA LYS A 103 15.33 4.89 -3.45
C LYS A 103 16.74 4.60 -3.96
N GLU A 104 17.57 5.63 -4.02
CA GLU A 104 18.98 5.60 -4.44
C GLU A 104 19.79 4.63 -3.58
N THR A 105 19.55 4.61 -2.28
CA THR A 105 20.18 3.70 -1.31
C THR A 105 19.81 2.24 -1.61
N ILE A 106 18.55 1.98 -1.93
CA ILE A 106 18.07 0.64 -2.32
C ILE A 106 18.64 0.22 -3.67
N ASP A 107 18.61 1.11 -4.66
CA ASP A 107 19.11 0.84 -6.01
C ASP A 107 20.62 0.53 -5.96
N THR A 108 21.38 1.29 -5.17
CA THR A 108 22.81 1.04 -4.92
C THR A 108 23.05 -0.34 -4.30
N ALA A 109 22.25 -0.72 -3.29
CA ALA A 109 22.39 -2.05 -2.66
C ALA A 109 22.10 -3.19 -3.65
N ILE A 110 21.10 -3.02 -4.51
CA ILE A 110 20.72 -4.02 -5.52
C ILE A 110 21.81 -4.12 -6.60
N ASP A 111 22.37 -3.01 -7.07
CA ASP A 111 23.48 -2.99 -8.04
C ASP A 111 24.73 -3.70 -7.50
N LEU A 112 25.09 -3.40 -6.25
CA LEU A 112 26.23 -4.04 -5.57
C LEU A 112 26.07 -5.57 -5.49
N TYR A 113 24.83 -6.06 -5.37
CA TYR A 113 24.53 -7.48 -5.31
C TYR A 113 24.48 -8.13 -6.71
N ILE A 114 23.72 -7.55 -7.64
CA ILE A 114 23.45 -8.15 -8.94
C ILE A 114 24.64 -7.98 -9.88
N ASN A 115 25.21 -6.78 -9.98
CA ASN A 115 26.24 -6.46 -10.96
C ASN A 115 27.64 -6.66 -10.37
N GLN A 116 27.87 -6.19 -9.14
CA GLN A 116 29.19 -6.23 -8.51
C GLN A 116 29.46 -7.51 -7.70
N LYS A 117 28.44 -8.39 -7.54
CA LYS A 117 28.53 -9.70 -6.88
C LYS A 117 29.09 -9.63 -5.44
N MET A 118 28.85 -8.53 -4.74
CA MET A 118 29.33 -8.34 -3.38
C MET A 118 28.48 -9.16 -2.39
N VAL A 119 29.08 -9.60 -1.28
CA VAL A 119 28.33 -10.37 -0.26
C VAL A 119 27.36 -9.48 0.50
N VAL A 120 26.18 -10.02 0.80
CA VAL A 120 25.11 -9.27 1.48
C VAL A 120 25.58 -8.61 2.78
N PRO A 121 26.32 -9.28 3.69
CA PRO A 121 26.77 -8.62 4.92
C PRO A 121 27.62 -7.36 4.71
N GLU A 122 28.46 -7.31 3.67
CA GLU A 122 29.26 -6.13 3.33
C GLU A 122 28.37 -5.02 2.74
N ILE A 123 27.39 -5.38 1.89
CA ILE A 123 26.41 -4.43 1.34
C ILE A 123 25.63 -3.77 2.48
N LEU A 124 25.09 -4.54 3.42
CA LEU A 124 24.28 -4.02 4.51
C LEU A 124 25.07 -3.06 5.41
N LYS A 125 26.34 -3.38 5.70
CA LYS A 125 27.24 -2.49 6.46
C LYS A 125 27.53 -1.20 5.70
N LYS A 126 27.76 -1.28 4.38
CA LYS A 126 28.10 -0.13 3.54
C LYS A 126 26.92 0.82 3.35
N VAL A 127 25.72 0.27 3.16
CA VAL A 127 24.52 1.02 2.79
C VAL A 127 23.67 1.40 4.01
N GLY A 128 23.82 0.71 5.14
CA GLY A 128 23.11 1.01 6.38
C GLY A 128 21.65 0.55 6.40
N ILE A 129 21.32 -0.54 5.68
CA ILE A 129 19.96 -1.08 5.61
C ILE A 129 19.87 -2.44 6.30
N SER A 130 18.69 -2.75 6.86
CA SER A 130 18.47 -4.06 7.47
C SER A 130 18.43 -5.17 6.42
N LYS A 131 18.89 -6.37 6.82
CA LYS A 131 18.85 -7.58 5.99
C LYS A 131 17.45 -7.86 5.46
N ALA A 132 16.44 -7.76 6.32
CA ALA A 132 15.04 -8.00 5.96
C ALA A 132 14.54 -6.99 4.92
N THR A 133 14.86 -5.70 5.08
CA THR A 133 14.46 -4.67 4.12
C THR A 133 15.13 -4.87 2.77
N PHE A 134 16.41 -5.22 2.76
CA PHE A 134 17.17 -5.52 1.54
C PHE A 134 16.51 -6.64 0.73
N TYR A 135 16.32 -7.84 1.30
CA TYR A 135 15.72 -8.95 0.55
C TYR A 135 14.27 -8.68 0.12
N ARG A 136 13.49 -7.96 0.93
CA ARG A 136 12.13 -7.55 0.55
C ARG A 136 12.15 -6.66 -0.69
N LYS A 137 13.07 -5.69 -0.77
CA LYS A 137 13.21 -4.78 -1.91
C LYS A 137 13.79 -5.50 -3.14
N LEU A 138 14.79 -6.37 -2.94
CA LEU A 138 15.35 -7.21 -4.00
C LEU A 138 14.28 -8.09 -4.65
N LYS A 139 13.45 -8.79 -3.86
CA LYS A 139 12.34 -9.61 -4.38
C LYS A 139 11.32 -8.79 -5.19
N LYS A 140 11.05 -7.55 -4.76
CA LYS A 140 10.16 -6.63 -5.50
C LYS A 140 10.78 -6.26 -6.84
N TYR A 141 12.06 -5.91 -6.85
CA TYR A 141 12.82 -5.58 -8.05
C TYR A 141 12.84 -6.74 -9.05
N GLU A 142 13.10 -7.97 -8.61
CA GLU A 142 13.07 -9.17 -9.48
C GLU A 142 11.70 -9.37 -10.15
N LYS A 143 10.61 -9.18 -9.39
CA LYS A 143 9.23 -9.29 -9.91
C LYS A 143 8.95 -8.22 -10.98
N GLU A 144 9.43 -6.99 -10.77
CA GLU A 144 9.25 -5.89 -11.72
C GLU A 144 10.05 -6.11 -13.01
N GLN A 145 11.21 -6.77 -12.94
CA GLN A 145 12.05 -7.10 -14.08
C GLN A 145 11.62 -8.39 -14.82
N GLY A 146 10.51 -9.02 -14.44
CA GLY A 146 9.98 -10.23 -15.08
C GLY A 146 10.88 -11.47 -14.95
N SER A 147 11.96 -11.38 -14.17
CA SER A 147 12.86 -12.51 -13.93
C SER A 147 12.34 -13.35 -12.78
N ASN A 148 11.68 -14.47 -13.10
CA ASN A 148 11.35 -15.51 -12.12
C ASN A 148 12.58 -16.36 -11.76
N LYS A 149 13.75 -15.72 -11.67
CA LYS A 149 15.00 -16.37 -11.29
C LYS A 149 15.28 -15.94 -9.87
N LEU A 150 15.09 -16.87 -8.95
CA LEU A 150 15.50 -16.75 -7.56
C LEU A 150 17.02 -16.50 -7.55
N LEU A 151 17.47 -15.25 -7.72
CA LEU A 151 18.89 -14.88 -7.62
C LEU A 151 19.24 -14.79 -6.13
N LEU A 152 18.99 -15.87 -5.40
CA LEU A 152 19.71 -16.14 -4.18
C LEU A 152 21.10 -16.58 -4.63
N PHE A 153 21.99 -15.62 -4.88
CA PHE A 153 23.42 -15.87 -4.83
C PHE A 153 23.64 -16.57 -3.50
N ASN A 154 24.03 -17.84 -3.57
CA ASN A 154 24.16 -18.67 -2.40
C ASN A 154 25.32 -18.10 -1.57
N ASP A 155 25.01 -17.25 -0.59
CA ASP A 155 25.96 -16.51 0.27
C ASP A 155 27.04 -17.45 0.87
N LYS A 156 26.72 -18.75 0.99
CA LYS A 156 27.61 -19.83 1.46
C LYS A 156 28.82 -20.12 0.55
N LYS A 157 28.83 -19.70 -0.72
CA LYS A 157 29.97 -19.93 -1.64
C LYS A 157 31.02 -18.81 -1.63
N LEU A 158 30.68 -17.57 -1.26
CA LEU A 158 31.65 -16.45 -1.21
C LEU A 158 32.48 -16.41 0.08
N THR A 159 31.97 -16.97 1.18
CA THR A 159 32.72 -17.08 2.45
C THR A 159 34.00 -17.91 2.32
N SER A 160 34.10 -18.74 1.27
CA SER A 160 35.24 -19.64 1.04
C SER A 160 36.38 -19.03 0.22
N GLN A 161 36.19 -17.84 -0.40
CA GLN A 161 37.17 -17.28 -1.35
C GLN A 161 37.97 -16.07 -0.83
N LYS A 162 37.76 -15.59 0.40
CA LYS A 162 38.49 -14.44 0.97
C LYS A 162 39.17 -14.69 2.33
N ARG A 163 39.70 -15.88 2.57
CA ARG A 163 40.81 -16.01 3.54
C ARG A 163 42.11 -15.66 2.80
N LEU A 164 42.46 -14.38 2.72
CA LEU A 164 43.83 -14.01 2.41
C LEU A 164 44.74 -14.56 3.54
N PRO A 165 45.91 -15.14 3.22
CA PRO A 165 46.84 -15.58 4.25
C PRO A 165 47.31 -14.37 5.05
N SER A 166 47.21 -14.49 6.38
CA SER A 166 47.91 -13.64 7.33
C SER A 166 49.39 -13.68 7.01
N LYS A 167 49.96 -12.61 6.45
CA LYS A 167 51.40 -12.45 6.36
C LYS A 167 51.91 -12.10 7.77
N VAL A 168 52.59 -13.06 8.38
CA VAL A 168 53.63 -12.82 9.40
C VAL A 168 54.95 -12.79 8.65
#